data_AF-A0A946EA56-F1
#
_entry.id   AF-A0A946EA56-F1
#
_cell.length_a   1.000
_cell.length_b   1.000
_cell.length_c   1.000
_cell.angle_alpha   90.00
_cell.angle_beta   90.00
_cell.angle_gamma   90.00
#
_symmetry.space_group_name_H-M   'P 1'
#
loop_
_entity.id
_entity.type
_entity.pdbx_description
1 polymer ?
#
loop_
_entity_poly.entity_id
_entity_poly.type
_entity_poly.pdbx_seq_one_letter_code
_entity_poly.pdbx_strand_id
1 'polypeptide(L)'
;MSSVQKYLIQLVSSTIAFMVIWTVNAAPNSHNYSYYDSFRSGVDFYDSVENIQSSFFRVEVDSPDVDLIYPIEDPLDPSQNPNNIIDFEIPDNINNSIIYDPETGDYLFNSTVGEDFDYRNSSFMTQDEFFEYNLEKSLSDYWEDQVAGEDLDQSSLIPELNVGGKKFQDIFGSNKINIQPQGSAELRFGLNISKTDNPQLPERQRRITTFDFDEKIQLNVTGQIGEKLKLQTSYNTEATFDFENQMKLEYTGFEDEIIKKIEAGNVSLPLSGSLIQGGSSLFGIKT
;
A
#
# COMPACT_ATOMS: atom_id res chain seq x y z
N MET A 1 10.36 -6.12 18.53
CA MET A 1 10.08 -5.40 17.27
C MET A 1 8.75 -4.67 17.45
N SER A 2 8.80 -3.34 17.55
CA SER A 2 7.62 -2.48 17.71
C SER A 2 6.73 -2.56 16.46
N SER A 3 5.39 -2.45 16.61
CA SER A 3 4.44 -2.43 15.48
C SER A 3 4.87 -1.44 14.40
N VAL A 4 5.44 -0.29 14.78
CA VAL A 4 5.93 0.75 13.86
C VAL A 4 7.07 0.26 12.95
N GLN A 5 7.95 -0.61 13.42
CA GLN A 5 9.02 -1.19 12.58
C GLN A 5 8.47 -2.22 11.58
N LYS A 6 7.37 -2.91 11.91
CA LYS A 6 6.67 -3.78 10.96
C LYS A 6 5.99 -2.94 9.87
N TYR A 7 5.36 -1.83 10.24
CA TYR A 7 4.69 -0.91 9.32
C TYR A 7 5.65 -0.23 8.32
N LEU A 8 6.83 0.23 8.76
CA LEU A 8 7.83 0.83 7.87
C LEU A 8 8.41 -0.17 6.85
N ILE A 9 8.65 -1.42 7.27
CA ILE A 9 9.09 -2.50 6.37
C ILE A 9 7.96 -2.88 5.40
N GLN A 10 6.71 -2.85 5.85
CA GLN A 10 5.54 -3.16 5.04
C GLN A 10 5.24 -2.07 4.00
N LEU A 11 5.45 -0.79 4.33
CA LEU A 11 5.35 0.33 3.39
C LEU A 11 6.34 0.22 2.23
N VAL A 12 7.61 -0.07 2.52
CA VAL A 12 8.68 -0.26 1.51
C VAL A 12 8.45 -1.54 0.70
N SER A 13 7.99 -2.63 1.36
CA SER A 13 7.65 -3.87 0.66
C SER A 13 6.41 -3.74 -0.22
N SER A 14 5.43 -2.93 0.17
CA SER A 14 4.18 -2.72 -0.57
C SER A 14 4.42 -1.89 -1.83
N THR A 15 5.27 -0.86 -1.77
CA THR A 15 5.66 -0.08 -2.96
C THR A 15 6.41 -0.95 -3.98
N ILE A 16 7.30 -1.83 -3.52
CA ILE A 16 8.00 -2.78 -4.38
C ILE A 16 7.03 -3.85 -4.92
N ALA A 17 6.11 -4.35 -4.10
CA ALA A 17 5.10 -5.35 -4.51
C ALA A 17 4.12 -4.79 -5.55
N PHE A 18 3.64 -3.54 -5.40
CA PHE A 18 2.80 -2.87 -6.40
C PHE A 18 3.55 -2.64 -7.72
N MET A 19 4.85 -2.30 -7.67
CA MET A 19 5.69 -2.16 -8.86
C MET A 19 5.91 -3.51 -9.60
N VAL A 20 5.98 -4.62 -8.85
CA VAL A 20 6.07 -5.98 -9.41
C VAL A 20 4.72 -6.46 -9.98
N ILE A 21 3.60 -6.11 -9.37
CA ILE A 21 2.26 -6.47 -9.87
C ILE A 21 1.94 -5.73 -11.18
N TRP A 22 2.35 -4.46 -11.32
CA TRP A 22 2.15 -3.69 -12.56
C TRP A 22 3.06 -4.18 -13.71
N THR A 23 4.26 -4.69 -13.42
CA THR A 23 5.15 -5.26 -14.45
C THR A 23 4.74 -6.67 -14.92
N VAL A 24 4.02 -7.44 -14.11
CA VAL A 24 3.54 -8.79 -14.49
C VAL A 24 2.28 -8.75 -15.38
N ASN A 25 1.46 -7.69 -15.31
CA ASN A 25 0.27 -7.52 -16.16
C ASN A 25 0.55 -7.00 -17.58
N ALA A 26 1.81 -6.64 -17.91
CA ALA A 26 2.21 -6.15 -19.23
C ALA A 26 2.65 -7.26 -20.23
N ALA A 27 2.56 -8.53 -19.84
CA ALA A 27 2.85 -9.66 -20.71
C ALA A 27 1.54 -10.35 -21.17
N PRO A 28 1.27 -10.50 -22.48
CA PRO A 28 0.11 -11.26 -22.92
C PRO A 28 0.41 -12.75 -22.72
N ASN A 29 -0.36 -13.44 -21.87
CA ASN A 29 -0.99 -14.70 -22.24
C ASN A 29 -1.85 -15.30 -21.13
N SER A 30 -3.13 -15.51 -21.50
CA SER A 30 -4.01 -16.65 -21.22
C SER A 30 -3.69 -17.50 -20.00
N HIS A 31 -4.59 -17.64 -19.03
CA HIS A 31 -4.99 -18.94 -18.43
C HIS A 31 -6.29 -18.75 -17.62
N ASN A 32 -7.28 -19.62 -17.90
CA ASN A 32 -8.57 -19.70 -17.23
C ASN A 32 -8.43 -20.20 -15.78
N TYR A 33 -9.17 -19.59 -14.85
CA TYR A 33 -9.44 -20.16 -13.53
C TYR A 33 -10.93 -20.45 -13.38
N SER A 34 -11.27 -21.73 -13.32
CA SER A 34 -12.58 -22.25 -12.94
C SER A 34 -12.65 -22.38 -11.41
N TYR A 35 -13.68 -21.80 -10.80
CA TYR A 35 -13.90 -21.84 -9.35
C TYR A 35 -14.61 -23.14 -8.90
N TYR A 36 -14.28 -23.62 -7.71
CA TYR A 36 -14.86 -24.81 -7.08
C TYR A 36 -16.17 -24.47 -6.38
N ASP A 37 -17.19 -25.31 -6.59
CA ASP A 37 -18.45 -25.29 -5.83
C ASP A 37 -18.37 -26.30 -4.66
N SER A 38 -18.88 -25.93 -3.48
CA SER A 38 -18.91 -26.77 -2.28
C SER A 38 -20.33 -27.06 -1.83
N PHE A 39 -20.65 -28.35 -1.77
CA PHE A 39 -21.96 -28.95 -1.50
C PHE A 39 -22.35 -29.05 -0.02
N ARG A 40 -23.68 -29.04 0.18
CA ARG A 40 -24.58 -29.65 1.22
C ARG A 40 -25.35 -28.62 2.05
N SER A 41 -26.64 -28.77 2.34
CA SER A 41 -27.40 -29.99 2.73
C SER A 41 -28.91 -29.78 2.52
N GLY A 42 -29.62 -30.78 2.00
CA GLY A 42 -31.08 -30.74 1.78
C GLY A 42 -31.94 -31.26 2.94
N VAL A 43 -33.26 -31.16 2.79
CA VAL A 43 -34.30 -32.11 3.22
C VAL A 43 -35.55 -31.90 2.34
N ASP A 44 -35.97 -32.93 1.60
CA ASP A 44 -37.27 -33.00 0.90
C ASP A 44 -38.36 -33.60 1.81
N PHE A 45 -39.57 -33.03 1.81
CA PHE A 45 -40.81 -33.72 2.20
C PHE A 45 -42.01 -33.24 1.35
N TYR A 46 -42.77 -34.22 0.82
CA TYR A 46 -44.05 -34.17 0.06
C TYR A 46 -45.17 -33.42 0.83
N ASP A 47 -46.30 -32.93 0.27
CA ASP A 47 -47.15 -33.42 -0.82
C ASP A 47 -48.09 -32.29 -1.33
N SER A 48 -48.50 -32.41 -2.60
CA SER A 48 -49.56 -31.67 -3.32
C SER A 48 -50.90 -31.64 -2.53
N VAL A 49 -51.73 -30.58 -2.50
CA VAL A 49 -52.60 -29.92 -3.52
C VAL A 49 -53.09 -28.62 -2.81
N GLU A 50 -53.19 -27.40 -3.37
CA GLU A 50 -54.25 -26.94 -4.27
C GLU A 50 -54.08 -25.43 -4.52
N ASN A 51 -54.18 -25.07 -5.80
CA ASN A 51 -54.35 -23.76 -6.43
C ASN A 51 -54.77 -22.57 -5.52
N ILE A 52 -53.80 -21.72 -5.12
CA ILE A 52 -54.06 -20.33 -4.73
C ILE A 52 -53.24 -19.45 -5.66
N GLN A 53 -53.90 -18.63 -6.47
CA GLN A 53 -53.27 -17.61 -7.29
C GLN A 53 -52.52 -16.61 -6.39
N SER A 54 -51.21 -16.80 -6.23
CA SER A 54 -50.30 -15.71 -5.89
C SER A 54 -49.72 -15.19 -7.19
N SER A 55 -50.23 -14.04 -7.64
CA SER A 55 -49.57 -13.22 -8.66
C SER A 55 -48.21 -12.79 -8.11
N PHE A 56 -47.20 -13.63 -8.32
CA PHE A 56 -45.81 -13.23 -8.17
C PHE A 56 -45.56 -12.12 -9.18
N PHE A 57 -45.13 -10.97 -8.69
CA PHE A 57 -44.57 -9.91 -9.51
C PHE A 57 -43.43 -10.53 -10.34
N ARG A 58 -43.69 -10.83 -11.62
CA ARG A 58 -42.61 -10.97 -12.59
C ARG A 58 -42.07 -9.56 -12.75
N VAL A 59 -40.90 -9.31 -12.19
CA VAL A 59 -40.08 -8.19 -12.64
C VAL A 59 -39.70 -8.54 -14.07
N GLU A 60 -40.34 -7.89 -15.04
CA GLU A 60 -39.86 -7.92 -16.42
C GLU A 60 -38.46 -7.32 -16.40
N VAL A 61 -37.46 -8.15 -16.72
CA VAL A 61 -36.10 -7.67 -16.92
C VAL A 61 -36.13 -6.85 -18.21
N ASP A 62 -36.07 -5.53 -18.07
CA ASP A 62 -36.29 -4.54 -19.15
C ASP A 62 -35.18 -4.54 -20.22
N SER A 63 -34.14 -5.37 -20.05
CA SER A 63 -33.04 -5.48 -21.00
C SER A 63 -32.54 -6.92 -21.08
N PRO A 64 -32.17 -7.41 -22.28
CA PRO A 64 -31.50 -8.70 -22.40
C PRO A 64 -30.18 -8.65 -21.62
N ASP A 65 -29.71 -9.79 -21.11
CA ASP A 65 -28.35 -9.88 -20.55
C ASP A 65 -27.35 -9.52 -21.66
N VAL A 66 -26.75 -8.33 -21.56
CA VAL A 66 -25.74 -7.84 -22.51
C VAL A 66 -24.37 -8.10 -21.89
N ASP A 67 -23.63 -9.07 -22.46
CA ASP A 67 -22.22 -9.26 -22.14
C ASP A 67 -21.40 -8.11 -22.75
N LEU A 68 -21.05 -7.13 -21.92
CA LEU A 68 -20.21 -6.01 -22.32
C LEU A 68 -18.77 -6.50 -22.57
N ILE A 69 -18.16 -6.08 -23.68
CA ILE A 69 -16.72 -6.34 -23.96
C ILE A 69 -15.84 -5.73 -22.86
N TYR A 70 -16.30 -4.62 -22.29
CA TYR A 70 -15.71 -3.95 -21.12
C TYR A 70 -16.82 -3.78 -20.08
N PRO A 71 -17.01 -4.74 -19.15
CA PRO A 71 -17.99 -4.60 -18.09
C PRO A 71 -17.60 -3.45 -17.18
N ILE A 72 -18.59 -2.68 -16.76
CA ILE A 72 -18.46 -1.64 -15.73
C ILE A 72 -19.05 -2.24 -14.47
N GLU A 73 -18.23 -2.45 -13.46
CA GLU A 73 -18.66 -2.88 -12.13
C GLU A 73 -18.92 -1.65 -11.28
N ASP A 74 -20.12 -1.59 -10.72
CA ASP A 74 -20.51 -0.53 -9.80
C ASP A 74 -20.48 -1.05 -8.36
N PRO A 75 -19.60 -0.55 -7.48
CA PRO A 75 -19.47 -1.07 -6.12
C PRO A 75 -20.73 -0.77 -5.29
N LEU A 76 -21.23 -1.79 -4.59
CA LEU A 76 -22.37 -1.64 -3.69
C LEU A 76 -22.02 -0.85 -2.41
N ASP A 77 -20.73 -0.78 -2.08
CA ASP A 77 -20.20 -0.13 -0.88
C ASP A 77 -19.56 1.22 -1.25
N PRO A 78 -19.96 2.33 -0.60
CA PRO A 78 -19.39 3.66 -0.87
C PRO A 78 -17.91 3.79 -0.50
N SER A 79 -17.33 2.85 0.25
CA SER A 79 -15.90 2.84 0.57
C SER A 79 -15.04 2.11 -0.46
N GLN A 80 -15.66 1.44 -1.44
CA GLN A 80 -14.95 0.67 -2.47
C GLN A 80 -14.81 1.50 -3.74
N ASN A 81 -13.60 1.50 -4.31
CA ASN A 81 -13.39 2.04 -5.64
C ASN A 81 -13.77 0.98 -6.69
N PRO A 82 -14.45 1.35 -7.78
CA PRO A 82 -14.73 0.44 -8.87
C PRO A 82 -13.44 -0.05 -9.53
N ASN A 83 -13.30 -1.36 -9.74
CA ASN A 83 -12.17 -1.94 -10.48
C ASN A 83 -12.46 -1.95 -11.99
N ASN A 84 -12.65 -0.76 -12.58
CA ASN A 84 -12.99 -0.63 -13.99
C ASN A 84 -11.74 -0.37 -14.85
N ILE A 85 -11.71 -0.95 -16.05
CA ILE A 85 -10.65 -0.70 -17.05
C ILE A 85 -10.74 0.75 -17.58
N ILE A 86 -11.96 1.28 -17.61
CA ILE A 86 -12.26 2.67 -17.94
C ILE A 86 -12.96 3.24 -16.73
N ASP A 87 -12.29 4.16 -16.04
CA ASP A 87 -12.90 4.88 -14.93
C ASP A 87 -13.64 6.11 -15.47
N PHE A 88 -14.90 6.25 -15.09
CA PHE A 88 -15.68 7.45 -15.36
C PHE A 88 -15.79 8.22 -14.06
N GLU A 89 -15.51 9.52 -14.10
CA GLU A 89 -15.73 10.38 -12.95
C GLU A 89 -17.14 10.19 -12.39
N ILE A 90 -17.22 10.21 -11.06
CA ILE A 90 -18.50 10.12 -10.36
C ILE A 90 -19.37 11.31 -10.79
N PRO A 91 -20.60 11.08 -11.27
CA PRO A 91 -21.50 12.16 -11.69
C PRO A 91 -21.70 13.23 -10.61
N ASP A 92 -21.79 14.50 -11.03
CA ASP A 92 -21.94 15.67 -10.15
C ASP A 92 -23.14 15.59 -9.17
N ASN A 93 -24.15 14.78 -9.49
CA ASN A 93 -25.34 14.60 -8.66
C ASN A 93 -25.15 13.58 -7.52
N ILE A 94 -23.99 12.92 -7.42
CA ILE A 94 -23.65 11.96 -6.37
C ILE A 94 -22.65 12.61 -5.39
N ASN A 95 -23.07 12.68 -4.13
CA ASN A 95 -22.29 13.25 -3.04
C ASN A 95 -21.81 12.12 -2.10
N ASN A 96 -20.51 11.88 -2.09
CA ASN A 96 -19.86 10.96 -1.15
C ASN A 96 -19.31 11.75 0.05
N SER A 97 -19.70 11.36 1.26
CA SER A 97 -19.29 12.02 2.50
C SER A 97 -18.79 11.01 3.53
N ILE A 98 -17.82 11.44 4.34
CA ILE A 98 -17.22 10.64 5.40
C ILE A 98 -17.49 11.35 6.73
N ILE A 99 -18.21 10.69 7.63
CA ILE A 99 -18.65 11.25 8.91
C ILE A 99 -17.99 10.47 10.05
N TYR A 100 -17.32 11.16 10.97
CA TYR A 100 -16.71 10.53 12.14
C TYR A 100 -17.72 10.40 13.29
N ASP A 101 -17.88 9.18 13.82
CA ASP A 101 -18.68 8.91 15.01
C ASP A 101 -17.80 8.95 16.28
N PRO A 102 -18.00 9.93 17.19
CA PRO A 102 -17.19 10.07 18.40
C PRO A 102 -17.51 9.04 19.49
N GLU A 103 -18.63 8.32 19.44
CA GLU A 103 -19.01 7.31 20.44
C GLU A 103 -18.34 5.97 20.17
N THR A 104 -18.39 5.52 18.91
CA THR A 104 -17.77 4.25 18.46
C THR A 104 -16.32 4.43 18.04
N GLY A 105 -15.95 5.62 17.56
CA GLY A 105 -14.64 5.91 16.97
C GLY A 105 -14.52 5.49 15.50
N ASP A 106 -15.64 5.12 14.87
CA ASP A 106 -15.70 4.63 13.50
C ASP A 106 -15.99 5.77 12.50
N TYR A 107 -15.66 5.53 11.24
CA TYR A 107 -15.89 6.44 10.11
C TYR A 107 -17.01 5.87 9.23
N LEU A 108 -18.10 6.63 9.11
CA LEU A 108 -19.27 6.32 8.28
C LEU A 108 -19.09 6.90 6.87
N PHE A 109 -19.11 6.04 5.87
CA PHE A 109 -19.13 6.39 4.46
C PHE A 109 -20.57 6.42 3.97
N ASN A 110 -21.01 7.59 3.49
CA ASN A 110 -22.35 7.76 2.93
C ASN A 110 -22.29 8.28 1.49
N SER A 111 -23.17 7.76 0.63
CA SER A 111 -23.32 8.21 -0.75
C SER A 111 -24.76 8.61 -1.00
N THR A 112 -24.97 9.87 -1.37
CA THR A 112 -26.30 10.47 -1.53
C THR A 112 -26.46 11.03 -2.94
N VAL A 113 -27.65 10.92 -3.53
CA VAL A 113 -28.02 11.64 -4.76
C VAL A 113 -28.74 12.93 -4.36
N GLY A 114 -28.16 14.09 -4.70
CA GLY A 114 -28.68 15.38 -4.27
C GLY A 114 -28.49 15.60 -2.75
N GLU A 115 -29.52 16.08 -2.06
CA GLU A 115 -29.46 16.40 -0.63
C GLU A 115 -30.03 15.29 0.29
N ASP A 116 -31.05 14.54 -0.17
CA ASP A 116 -31.89 13.72 0.72
C ASP A 116 -32.07 12.25 0.30
N PHE A 117 -31.48 11.82 -0.83
CA PHE A 117 -31.69 10.45 -1.32
C PHE A 117 -30.45 9.60 -1.11
N ASP A 118 -30.51 8.62 -0.21
CA ASP A 118 -29.43 7.65 -0.03
C ASP A 118 -29.30 6.78 -1.29
N TYR A 119 -28.18 6.93 -1.98
CA TYR A 119 -27.90 6.22 -3.22
C TYR A 119 -27.53 4.76 -2.95
N ARG A 120 -26.77 4.52 -1.88
CA ARG A 120 -26.24 3.19 -1.49
C ARG A 120 -26.25 3.03 0.01
N ASN A 121 -26.13 1.78 0.47
CA ASN A 121 -26.01 1.48 1.88
C ASN A 121 -24.71 2.07 2.43
N SER A 122 -24.80 2.78 3.54
CA SER A 122 -23.63 3.32 4.21
C SER A 122 -22.75 2.19 4.77
N SER A 123 -21.44 2.40 4.77
CA SER A 123 -20.46 1.48 5.35
C SER A 123 -19.66 2.15 6.46
N PHE A 124 -19.07 1.34 7.34
CA PHE A 124 -18.30 1.82 8.48
C PHE A 124 -16.90 1.23 8.41
N MET A 125 -15.90 2.06 8.68
CA MET A 125 -14.53 1.64 8.88
C MET A 125 -14.06 2.01 10.28
N THR A 126 -13.28 1.13 10.89
CA THR A 126 -12.55 1.49 12.10
C THR A 126 -11.48 2.54 11.79
N GLN A 127 -10.94 3.19 12.82
CA GLN A 127 -9.88 4.18 12.64
C GLN A 127 -8.66 3.65 11.86
N ASP A 128 -8.24 2.42 12.13
CA ASP A 128 -7.07 1.81 11.49
C ASP A 128 -7.36 1.51 10.00
N GLU A 129 -8.56 1.01 9.69
CA GLU A 129 -9.00 0.75 8.31
C GLU A 129 -9.15 2.04 7.51
N PHE A 130 -9.71 3.09 8.12
CA PHE A 130 -9.81 4.40 7.49
C PHE A 130 -8.44 5.00 7.18
N PHE A 131 -7.47 4.83 8.08
CA PHE A 131 -6.11 5.31 7.86
C PHE A 131 -5.45 4.62 6.66
N GLU A 132 -5.59 3.29 6.56
CA GLU A 132 -5.08 2.52 5.42
C GLU A 132 -5.77 2.94 4.12
N TYR A 133 -7.10 3.06 4.12
CA TYR A 133 -7.87 3.54 2.98
C TYR A 133 -7.39 4.91 2.48
N ASN A 134 -7.20 5.86 3.40
CA ASN A 134 -6.75 7.20 3.05
C ASN A 134 -5.31 7.21 2.51
N LEU A 135 -4.44 6.36 3.07
CA LEU A 135 -3.07 6.19 2.59
C LEU A 135 -3.05 5.64 1.16
N GLU A 136 -3.81 4.58 0.89
CA GLU A 136 -3.92 3.97 -0.44
C GLU A 136 -4.47 4.97 -1.46
N LYS A 137 -5.56 5.67 -1.12
CA LYS A 137 -6.14 6.72 -1.96
C LYS A 137 -5.14 7.83 -2.27
N SER A 138 -4.46 8.36 -1.24
CA SER A 138 -3.46 9.42 -1.42
C SER A 138 -2.29 8.98 -2.31
N LEU A 139 -1.87 7.72 -2.24
CA LEU A 139 -0.85 7.16 -3.11
C LEU A 139 -1.35 7.03 -4.55
N SER A 140 -2.59 6.57 -4.74
CA SER A 140 -3.22 6.46 -6.05
C SER A 140 -3.32 7.84 -6.73
N ASP A 141 -3.90 8.82 -6.04
CA ASP A 141 -4.07 10.19 -6.52
C ASP A 141 -2.69 10.80 -6.88
N TYR A 142 -1.68 10.58 -6.04
CA TYR A 142 -0.30 11.02 -6.33
C TYR A 142 0.25 10.42 -7.64
N TRP A 143 0.06 9.12 -7.87
CA TRP A 143 0.55 8.49 -9.11
C TRP A 143 -0.23 8.95 -10.34
N GLU A 144 -1.52 9.20 -10.21
CA GLU A 144 -2.36 9.77 -11.26
C GLU A 144 -1.84 11.17 -11.67
N ASP A 145 -1.60 12.04 -10.68
CA ASP A 145 -1.03 13.38 -10.90
C ASP A 145 0.34 13.31 -11.60
N GLN A 146 1.21 12.39 -11.18
CA GLN A 146 2.53 12.20 -11.81
C GLN A 146 2.44 11.75 -13.27
N VAL A 147 1.44 10.92 -13.61
CA VAL A 147 1.22 10.46 -15.00
C VAL A 147 0.55 11.53 -15.85
N ALA A 148 -0.38 12.31 -15.27
CA ALA A 148 -1.07 13.41 -15.94
C ALA A 148 -0.12 14.56 -16.32
N GLY A 149 1.05 14.65 -15.69
CA GLY A 149 2.15 15.53 -16.10
C GLY A 149 1.92 17.01 -15.80
N GLU A 150 0.96 17.33 -14.92
CA GLU A 150 0.80 18.68 -14.40
C GLU A 150 1.94 18.98 -13.40
N ASP A 151 2.85 19.87 -13.82
CA ASP A 151 3.92 20.46 -13.04
C ASP A 151 4.91 19.49 -12.36
N LEU A 152 5.78 18.87 -13.17
CA LEU A 152 7.05 18.26 -12.73
C LEU A 152 8.08 19.29 -12.20
N ASP A 153 7.69 20.55 -12.00
CA ASP A 153 8.55 21.60 -11.49
C ASP A 153 8.42 21.70 -9.95
N GLN A 154 9.37 21.06 -9.26
CA GLN A 154 9.83 21.34 -7.89
C GLN A 154 8.98 20.89 -6.68
N SER A 155 7.91 20.13 -6.86
CA SER A 155 7.23 19.51 -5.72
C SER A 155 7.97 18.23 -5.28
N SER A 156 8.23 18.09 -3.98
CA SER A 156 8.81 16.88 -3.38
C SER A 156 8.03 15.64 -3.83
N LEU A 157 8.73 14.62 -4.36
CA LEU A 157 8.18 13.33 -4.82
C LEU A 157 7.48 12.53 -3.71
N ILE A 158 7.50 13.02 -2.47
CA ILE A 158 6.75 12.44 -1.36
C ILE A 158 5.99 13.59 -0.67
N PRO A 159 4.65 13.52 -0.61
CA PRO A 159 3.84 14.52 0.08
C PRO A 159 4.09 14.46 1.59
N GLU A 160 4.01 15.61 2.26
CA GLU A 160 4.06 15.66 3.72
C GLU A 160 2.79 15.02 4.29
N LEU A 161 2.94 13.91 5.02
CA LEU A 161 1.82 13.21 5.64
C LEU A 161 1.51 13.83 7.00
N ASN A 162 0.25 14.22 7.20
CA ASN A 162 -0.25 14.68 8.50
C ASN A 162 -1.09 13.56 9.12
N VAL A 163 -0.57 12.93 10.18
CA VAL A 163 -1.28 11.86 10.88
C VAL A 163 -2.20 12.47 11.94
N GLY A 164 -3.51 12.26 11.81
CA GLY A 164 -4.48 12.71 12.80
C GLY A 164 -4.36 11.94 14.13
N GLY A 165 -4.55 12.63 15.26
CA GLY A 165 -4.76 12.00 16.56
C GLY A 165 -3.86 12.53 17.69
N LYS A 166 -4.47 12.76 18.86
CA LYS A 166 -3.77 13.27 20.06
C LYS A 166 -2.64 12.35 20.54
N LYS A 167 -2.82 11.03 20.45
CA LYS A 167 -1.82 10.03 20.87
C LYS A 167 -0.52 10.11 20.07
N PHE A 168 -0.61 10.40 18.76
CA PHE A 168 0.57 10.56 17.91
C PHE A 168 1.34 11.83 18.30
N GLN A 169 0.62 12.93 18.49
CA GLN A 169 1.18 14.19 18.98
C GLN A 169 1.87 14.04 20.34
N ASP A 170 1.30 13.27 21.27
CA ASP A 170 1.89 13.06 22.60
C ASP A 170 3.26 12.35 22.50
N ILE A 171 3.37 11.34 21.64
CA ILE A 171 4.58 10.54 21.48
C ILE A 171 5.63 11.24 20.61
N PHE A 172 5.22 11.97 19.57
CA PHE A 172 6.12 12.53 18.56
C PHE A 172 6.23 14.06 18.58
N GLY A 173 5.47 14.75 19.43
CA GLY A 173 5.47 16.22 19.60
C GLY A 173 4.65 16.97 18.54
N SER A 174 4.50 16.39 17.35
CA SER A 174 3.76 16.98 16.23
C SER A 174 3.21 15.88 15.32
N ASN A 175 2.19 16.19 14.55
CA ASN A 175 1.51 15.28 13.62
C ASN A 175 2.14 15.25 12.21
N LYS A 176 3.22 16.01 12.01
CA LYS A 176 3.88 16.14 10.71
C LYS A 176 4.89 15.02 10.50
N ILE A 177 4.85 14.39 9.33
CA ILE A 177 5.86 13.46 8.85
C ILE A 177 6.47 14.06 7.58
N ASN A 178 7.78 14.31 7.63
CA ASN A 178 8.54 14.79 6.48
C ASN A 178 9.62 13.76 6.16
N ILE A 179 9.60 13.21 4.94
CA ILE A 179 10.57 12.23 4.47
C ILE A 179 11.16 12.75 3.16
N GLN A 180 12.47 12.90 3.13
CA GLN A 180 13.24 13.45 2.01
C GLN A 180 14.21 12.39 1.51
N PRO A 181 13.82 11.57 0.52
CA PRO A 181 14.74 10.71 -0.19
C PRO A 181 15.54 11.54 -1.21
N GLN A 182 16.81 11.21 -1.38
CA GLN A 182 17.72 11.84 -2.32
C GLN A 182 18.60 10.76 -2.94
N GLY A 183 18.84 10.82 -4.24
CA GLY A 183 19.72 9.88 -4.93
C GLY A 183 19.11 9.36 -6.23
N SER A 184 19.52 8.17 -6.63
CA SER A 184 19.12 7.53 -7.88
C SER A 184 18.88 6.04 -7.68
N ALA A 185 17.88 5.51 -8.37
CA ALA A 185 17.66 4.08 -8.49
C ALA A 185 17.57 3.73 -9.98
N GLU A 186 18.38 2.78 -10.43
CA GLU A 186 18.32 2.19 -11.76
C GLU A 186 17.99 0.71 -11.61
N LEU A 187 16.94 0.29 -12.30
CA LEU A 187 16.49 -1.10 -12.35
C LEU A 187 16.55 -1.57 -13.81
N ARG A 188 17.30 -2.64 -14.06
CA ARG A 188 17.43 -3.25 -15.39
C ARG A 188 16.81 -4.64 -15.36
N PHE A 189 15.87 -4.84 -16.28
CA PHE A 189 15.16 -6.09 -16.46
C PHE A 189 15.52 -6.69 -17.82
N GLY A 190 15.86 -7.97 -17.84
CA GLY A 190 16.23 -8.70 -19.05
C GLY A 190 15.68 -10.12 -19.06
N LEU A 191 15.40 -10.63 -20.25
CA LEU A 191 15.04 -12.03 -20.45
C LEU A 191 16.00 -12.64 -21.47
N ASN A 192 16.82 -13.59 -21.03
CA ASN A 192 17.75 -14.32 -21.88
C ASN A 192 17.19 -15.71 -22.17
N ILE A 193 16.80 -15.95 -23.42
CA ILE A 193 16.31 -17.25 -23.89
C ILE A 193 17.41 -17.91 -24.72
N SER A 194 18.05 -18.91 -24.15
CA SER A 194 19.04 -19.73 -24.85
C SER A 194 18.43 -21.06 -25.26
N LYS A 195 18.67 -21.45 -26.52
CA LYS A 195 18.27 -22.75 -27.05
C LYS A 195 19.50 -23.50 -27.55
N THR A 196 19.61 -24.78 -27.19
CA THR A 196 20.67 -25.66 -27.69
C THR A 196 20.06 -26.88 -28.38
N ASP A 197 20.52 -27.18 -29.59
CA ASP A 197 19.99 -28.28 -30.40
C ASP A 197 20.77 -29.59 -30.18
N ASN A 198 21.40 -29.78 -29.02
CA ASN A 198 22.12 -31.01 -28.71
C ASN A 198 21.11 -32.15 -28.43
N PRO A 199 21.03 -33.18 -29.30
CA PRO A 199 20.07 -34.26 -29.14
C PRO A 199 20.35 -35.14 -27.91
N GLN A 200 21.55 -35.08 -27.33
CA GLN A 200 21.92 -35.79 -26.11
C GLN A 200 21.31 -35.16 -24.85
N LEU A 201 20.86 -33.90 -24.92
CA LEU A 201 20.15 -33.24 -23.82
C LEU A 201 18.64 -33.51 -23.92
N PRO A 202 17.93 -33.67 -22.78
CA PRO A 202 16.46 -33.74 -22.77
C PRO A 202 15.82 -32.46 -23.32
N GLU A 203 14.70 -32.57 -24.06
CA GLU A 203 14.00 -31.42 -24.68
C GLU A 203 13.71 -30.27 -23.70
N ARG A 204 13.37 -30.59 -22.44
CA ARG A 204 13.10 -29.59 -21.40
C ARG A 204 14.34 -28.80 -20.97
N GLN A 205 15.54 -29.36 -21.16
CA GLN A 205 16.82 -28.71 -20.86
C GLN A 205 17.46 -28.06 -22.09
N ARG A 206 16.83 -28.20 -23.27
CA ARG A 206 17.29 -27.58 -24.52
C ARG A 206 16.90 -26.12 -24.66
N ARG A 207 15.94 -25.63 -23.87
CA ARG A 207 15.55 -24.22 -23.82
C ARG A 207 15.63 -23.73 -22.37
N ILE A 208 16.56 -22.82 -22.11
CA ILE A 208 16.74 -22.18 -20.81
C ILE A 208 16.32 -20.73 -20.97
N THR A 209 15.39 -20.30 -20.11
CA THR A 209 15.00 -18.90 -19.99
C THR A 209 15.53 -18.40 -18.66
N THR A 210 16.44 -17.43 -18.70
CA THR A 210 17.01 -16.79 -17.52
C THR A 210 16.46 -15.39 -17.44
N PHE A 211 15.81 -15.08 -16.32
CA PHE A 211 15.47 -13.71 -15.97
C PHE A 211 16.73 -13.03 -15.40
N ASP A 212 17.06 -11.88 -15.96
CA ASP A 212 18.19 -11.05 -15.57
C ASP A 212 17.65 -9.79 -14.90
N PHE A 213 18.06 -9.56 -13.67
CA PHE A 213 17.62 -8.43 -12.85
C PHE A 213 18.85 -7.80 -12.20
N ASP A 214 19.15 -6.58 -12.63
CA ASP A 214 20.26 -5.78 -12.11
C ASP A 214 19.71 -4.52 -11.44
N GLU A 215 20.05 -4.33 -10.17
CA GLU A 215 19.60 -3.22 -9.34
C GLU A 215 20.78 -2.34 -8.91
N LYS A 216 20.70 -1.05 -9.24
CA LYS A 216 21.67 -0.03 -8.83
C LYS A 216 20.97 1.09 -8.08
N ILE A 217 20.96 1.01 -6.76
CA ILE A 217 20.36 2.02 -5.89
C ILE A 217 21.46 2.76 -5.15
N GLN A 218 21.42 4.08 -5.22
CA GLN A 218 22.19 5.01 -4.41
C GLN A 218 21.21 5.97 -3.75
N LEU A 219 20.96 5.79 -2.46
CA LEU A 219 19.88 6.44 -1.76
C LEU A 219 20.36 7.04 -0.45
N ASN A 220 19.99 8.30 -0.20
CA ASN A 220 20.13 9.01 1.06
C ASN A 220 18.75 9.50 1.47
N VAL A 221 18.20 8.96 2.55
CA VAL A 221 16.91 9.39 3.09
C VAL A 221 17.11 10.08 4.42
N THR A 222 16.55 11.28 4.53
CA THR A 222 16.40 11.98 5.81
C THR A 222 14.91 12.09 6.12
N GLY A 223 14.50 11.56 7.26
CA GLY A 223 13.12 11.62 7.73
C GLY A 223 13.03 12.29 9.09
N GLN A 224 11.99 13.10 9.27
CA GLN A 224 11.62 13.68 10.55
C GLN A 224 10.14 13.39 10.82
N ILE A 225 9.88 12.71 11.93
CA ILE A 225 8.54 12.42 12.41
C ILE A 225 8.30 13.27 13.67
N GLY A 226 7.41 14.24 13.52
CA GLY A 226 7.16 15.28 14.50
C GLY A 226 8.42 16.06 14.89
N GLU A 227 8.63 16.26 16.18
CA GLU A 227 9.81 16.95 16.72
C GLU A 227 10.81 15.98 17.35
N LYS A 228 10.35 14.76 17.67
CA LYS A 228 11.09 13.84 18.52
C LYS A 228 11.84 12.76 17.78
N LEU A 229 11.43 12.35 16.58
CA LEU A 229 12.06 11.23 15.87
C LEU A 229 12.72 11.70 14.57
N LYS A 230 14.00 11.35 14.40
CA LYS A 230 14.81 11.62 13.22
C LYS A 230 15.37 10.31 12.67
N LEU A 231 15.25 10.12 11.36
CA LEU A 231 15.77 8.99 10.62
C LEU A 231 16.77 9.51 9.60
N GLN A 232 17.93 8.88 9.51
CA GLN A 232 18.90 9.10 8.45
C GLN A 232 19.35 7.73 7.94
N THR A 233 19.21 7.47 6.65
CA THR A 233 19.70 6.24 6.04
C THR A 233 20.43 6.55 4.75
N SER A 234 21.59 5.92 4.58
CA SER A 234 22.40 5.93 3.37
C SER A 234 22.52 4.48 2.92
N TYR A 235 22.10 4.21 1.68
CA TYR A 235 22.06 2.87 1.12
C TYR A 235 22.62 2.87 -0.30
N ASN A 236 23.56 1.98 -0.57
CA ASN A 236 24.18 1.77 -1.86
C ASN A 236 24.24 0.25 -2.13
N THR A 237 23.59 -0.20 -3.21
CA THR A 237 23.61 -1.63 -3.61
C THR A 237 24.95 -2.04 -4.20
N GLU A 238 25.75 -1.09 -4.69
CA GLU A 238 27.10 -1.31 -5.20
C GLU A 238 28.18 -1.08 -4.13
N ALA A 239 27.79 -0.96 -2.85
CA ALA A 239 28.73 -0.79 -1.75
C ALA A 239 29.73 -1.95 -1.67
N THR A 240 31.02 -1.64 -1.57
CA THR A 240 32.06 -2.68 -1.39
C THR A 240 32.13 -3.17 0.05
N PHE A 241 31.76 -2.30 0.99
CA PHE A 241 31.83 -2.58 2.41
C PHE A 241 30.48 -2.33 3.10
N ASP A 242 30.13 -3.20 4.04
CA ASP A 242 28.87 -3.11 4.79
C ASP A 242 28.73 -1.80 5.60
N PHE A 243 29.83 -1.12 5.94
CA PHE A 243 29.80 0.13 6.69
C PHE A 243 29.38 1.36 5.86
N GLU A 244 29.34 1.23 4.54
CA GLU A 244 28.86 2.29 3.63
C GLU A 244 27.33 2.40 3.70
N ASN A 245 26.67 1.29 4.00
CA ASN A 245 25.24 1.22 4.26
C ASN A 245 24.99 1.58 5.73
N GLN A 246 24.47 2.79 5.95
CA GLN A 246 24.30 3.34 7.28
C GLN A 246 22.83 3.65 7.54
N MET A 247 22.37 3.28 8.72
CA MET A 247 21.04 3.64 9.22
C MET A 247 21.20 4.22 10.60
N LYS A 248 20.63 5.39 10.85
CA LYS A 248 20.61 6.03 12.16
C LYS A 248 19.19 6.50 12.47
N LEU A 249 18.66 6.03 13.58
CA LEU A 249 17.40 6.47 14.15
C LEU A 249 17.71 7.19 15.46
N GLU A 250 17.16 8.39 15.65
CA GLU A 250 17.36 9.20 16.84
C GLU A 250 15.99 9.64 17.38
N TYR A 251 15.70 9.29 18.63
CA TYR A 251 14.56 9.79 19.39
C TYR A 251 15.06 10.75 20.48
N THR A 252 14.58 11.98 20.49
CA THR A 252 14.88 13.00 21.51
C THR A 252 13.60 13.39 22.22
N GLY A 253 13.51 13.06 23.52
CA GLY A 253 12.40 13.53 24.36
C GLY A 253 12.59 14.99 24.79
N PHE A 254 11.51 15.61 25.25
CA PHE A 254 11.55 17.00 25.73
C PHE A 254 12.24 17.13 27.11
N GLU A 255 12.48 18.37 27.54
CA GLU A 255 13.20 18.67 28.80
C GLU A 255 12.58 18.02 30.03
N ASP A 256 11.25 17.84 30.05
CA ASP A 256 10.52 17.26 31.17
C ASP A 256 10.32 15.73 31.08
N GLU A 257 10.77 15.10 29.98
CA GLU A 257 10.59 13.66 29.76
C GLU A 257 11.72 12.83 30.37
N ILE A 258 11.40 11.63 30.88
CA ILE A 258 12.37 10.70 31.47
C ILE A 258 13.36 10.20 30.41
N ILE A 259 12.88 9.97 29.19
CA ILE A 259 13.69 9.51 28.06
C ILE A 259 14.32 10.73 27.39
N LYS A 260 15.65 10.87 27.49
CA LYS A 260 16.37 12.00 26.89
C LYS A 260 16.75 11.74 25.44
N LYS A 261 17.44 10.63 25.19
CA LYS A 261 17.92 10.30 23.86
C LYS A 261 18.01 8.80 23.65
N ILE A 262 17.40 8.30 22.58
CA ILE A 262 17.58 6.92 22.14
C ILE A 262 18.12 6.98 20.72
N GLU A 263 19.25 6.32 20.47
CA GLU A 263 19.84 6.17 19.14
C GLU A 263 19.82 4.69 18.76
N ALA A 264 19.48 4.37 17.52
CA ALA A 264 19.52 3.00 17.01
C ALA A 264 20.14 2.94 15.60
N GLY A 265 20.75 1.81 15.27
CA GLY A 265 21.50 1.60 14.04
C GLY A 265 22.98 1.91 14.23
N ASN A 266 23.60 2.65 13.32
CA ASN A 266 24.99 3.09 13.41
C ASN A 266 25.12 4.15 14.51
N VAL A 267 25.56 3.70 15.70
CA VAL A 267 25.77 4.53 16.87
C VAL A 267 27.26 4.70 17.16
N SER A 268 27.61 5.86 17.70
CA SER A 268 28.95 6.14 18.21
C SER A 268 28.91 6.31 19.73
N LEU A 269 29.84 5.63 20.40
CA LEU A 269 30.04 5.67 21.85
C LEU A 269 31.44 6.22 22.15
N PRO A 270 31.66 7.54 22.02
CA PRO A 270 32.91 8.14 22.45
C PRO A 270 33.02 7.98 23.97
N LEU A 271 33.93 7.11 24.42
CA LEU A 271 34.26 6.98 25.83
C LEU A 271 35.21 8.10 26.23
N SER A 272 34.90 8.80 27.32
CA SER A 272 35.71 9.90 27.86
C SER A 272 36.99 9.44 28.59
N GLY A 273 37.25 8.14 28.64
CA GLY A 273 38.45 7.55 29.26
C GLY A 273 39.57 7.30 28.25
N SER A 274 40.82 7.62 28.63
CA SER A 274 42.01 7.40 27.77
C SER A 274 42.46 5.94 27.68
N LEU A 275 41.96 5.06 28.56
CA LEU A 275 42.43 3.68 28.73
C LEU A 275 41.60 2.64 27.96
N ILE A 276 40.37 2.98 27.56
CA ILE A 276 39.50 2.13 26.75
C ILE A 276 38.94 3.00 25.63
N GLN A 277 39.47 2.84 24.42
CA GLN A 277 38.90 3.46 23.24
C GLN A 277 37.65 2.65 22.85
N GLY A 278 36.48 3.30 22.92
CA GLY A 278 35.23 2.70 22.43
C GLY A 278 35.29 2.47 20.92
N GLY A 279 34.57 1.46 20.43
CA GLY A 279 34.40 1.23 18.99
C GLY A 279 33.76 2.45 18.31
N SER A 280 34.35 2.92 17.22
CA SER A 280 33.93 4.16 16.55
C SER A 280 32.64 4.03 15.74
N SER A 281 32.35 2.82 15.23
CA SER A 281 31.13 2.49 14.49
C SER A 281 30.59 1.15 14.97
N LEU A 282 29.44 1.18 15.64
CA LEU A 282 28.74 0.01 16.15
C LEU A 282 27.32 0.03 15.62
N PHE A 283 26.82 -1.11 15.14
CA PHE A 283 25.39 -1.27 14.89
C PHE A 283 24.72 -1.72 16.18
N GLY A 284 23.80 -0.94 16.73
CA GLY A 284 23.16 -1.27 18.00
C GLY A 284 22.15 -0.24 18.46
N ILE A 285 21.75 -0.36 19.73
CA ILE A 285 20.84 0.57 20.41
C ILE A 285 21.64 1.25 21.52
N LYS A 286 21.48 2.57 21.63
CA LYS A 286 22.04 3.42 22.66
C LYS A 286 20.90 4.21 23.30
N THR A 287 20.91 4.27 24.63
CA THR A 287 19.87 4.90 25.46
C THR A 287 20.48 5.88 26.43
#